data_AF-A0A962ELQ0-F1
#
_entry.id   AF-A0A962ELQ0-F1
#
_cell.length_a   1.000
_cell.length_b   1.000
_cell.length_c   1.000
_cell.angle_alpha   90.00
_cell.angle_beta   90.00
_cell.angle_gamma   90.00
#
_symmetry.space_group_name_H-M   'P 1'
#
loop_
_entity.id
_entity.type
_entity.pdbx_description
1 polymer ?
#
loop_
_entity_poly.entity_id
_entity_poly.type
_entity_poly.pdbx_seq_one_letter_code
_entity_poly.pdbx_strand_id
1 'polypeptide(L)'
;CYQQALALYKGDYLPERRYEDWSSAERERLQVLALGVMTTLANLMLSQSPLESIRLTQRVLRIDPIWEDAYRIQMQAYASQGNRPLAIRTYQQCVAALADELGLDPLPETVQLYQQIKEK
;
A
#
# COMPACT_ATOMS: atom_id res chain seq x y z
N CYS A 1 13.08 5.24 -15.23
CA CYS A 1 13.84 5.34 -13.97
C CYS A 1 13.23 4.52 -12.81
N TYR A 2 11.92 4.61 -12.51
CA TYR A 2 11.32 3.84 -11.40
C TYR A 2 11.19 2.32 -11.64
N GLN A 3 10.95 1.88 -12.87
CA GLN A 3 10.83 0.44 -13.20
C GLN A 3 12.13 -0.35 -13.01
N GLN A 4 13.29 0.28 -13.20
CA GLN A 4 14.59 -0.36 -12.96
C GLN A 4 14.87 -0.56 -11.46
N ALA A 5 14.40 0.34 -10.58
CA ALA A 5 14.54 0.19 -9.14
C ALA A 5 13.71 -1.00 -8.60
N LEU A 6 12.52 -1.24 -9.16
CA LEU A 6 11.66 -2.36 -8.81
C LEU A 6 12.23 -3.74 -9.23
N ALA A 7 13.01 -3.78 -10.31
CA ALA A 7 13.66 -5.01 -10.78
C ALA A 7 14.83 -5.45 -9.87
N LEU A 8 15.40 -4.52 -9.08
CA LEU A 8 16.49 -4.79 -8.15
C LEU A 8 16.02 -5.38 -6.81
N TYR A 9 14.75 -5.21 -6.46
CA TYR A 9 14.19 -5.71 -5.20
C TYR A 9 13.52 -7.09 -5.39
N LYS A 10 14.31 -8.15 -5.21
CA LYS A 10 13.90 -9.57 -5.41
C LYS A 10 13.47 -10.30 -4.13
N GLY A 11 13.30 -9.60 -3.02
CA GLY A 11 12.99 -10.17 -1.70
C GLY A 11 13.94 -9.64 -0.63
N ASP A 12 14.01 -10.33 0.51
CA ASP A 12 14.84 -9.94 1.65
C ASP A 12 16.31 -9.78 1.25
N TYR A 13 16.87 -8.61 1.59
CA TYR A 13 18.29 -8.34 1.45
C TYR A 13 19.04 -9.04 2.59
N LEU A 14 19.94 -9.98 2.24
CA LEU A 14 20.78 -10.77 3.15
C LEU A 14 20.00 -11.61 4.18
N PRO A 15 19.26 -12.65 3.75
CA PRO A 15 18.60 -13.59 4.66
C PRO A 15 19.59 -14.34 5.58
N GLU A 16 20.88 -14.39 5.21
CA GLU A 16 21.94 -15.07 5.95
C GLU A 16 22.54 -14.25 7.10
N ARG A 17 22.26 -12.93 7.19
CA ARG A 17 22.79 -12.02 8.22
C ARG A 17 21.69 -11.38 9.06
N ARG A 18 20.77 -12.23 9.52
CA ARG A 18 19.57 -11.81 10.27
C ARG A 18 19.87 -11.30 11.70
N TYR A 19 21.08 -11.51 12.22
CA TYR A 19 21.42 -11.31 13.64
C TYR A 19 22.52 -10.26 13.93
N GLU A 20 22.87 -9.40 12.98
CA GLU A 20 23.79 -8.26 13.26
C GLU A 20 22.98 -6.96 13.43
N ASP A 21 23.00 -6.35 14.62
CA ASP A 21 22.16 -5.19 15.02
C ASP A 21 22.30 -3.95 14.10
N TRP A 22 23.47 -3.74 13.49
CA TRP A 22 23.69 -2.62 12.56
C TRP A 22 22.96 -2.77 11.21
N SER A 23 22.53 -3.99 10.85
CA SER A 23 21.78 -4.28 9.61
C SER A 23 20.28 -4.01 9.74
N SER A 24 19.75 -3.82 10.94
CA SER A 24 18.32 -3.59 11.18
C SER A 24 17.86 -2.22 10.68
N ALA A 25 18.60 -1.16 11.02
CA ALA A 25 18.24 0.21 10.64
C ALA A 25 18.31 0.45 9.13
N GLU A 26 19.31 -0.13 8.44
CA GLU A 26 19.42 0.00 6.99
C GLU A 26 18.36 -0.83 6.25
N ARG A 27 18.00 -2.02 6.77
CA ARG A 27 16.86 -2.80 6.23
C ARG A 27 15.54 -2.04 6.38
N GLU A 28 15.28 -1.47 7.55
CA GLU A 28 14.10 -0.66 7.81
C GLU A 28 14.04 0.58 6.90
N ARG A 29 15.17 1.29 6.74
CA ARG A 29 15.29 2.43 5.82
C ARG A 29 14.95 2.06 4.38
N LEU A 30 15.51 0.94 3.89
CA LEU A 30 15.27 0.47 2.53
C LEU A 30 13.82 0.01 2.33
N GLN A 31 13.21 -0.60 3.35
CA GLN A 31 11.80 -1.00 3.33
C GLN A 31 10.89 0.22 3.22
N VAL A 32 11.07 1.23 4.07
CA VAL A 32 10.28 2.48 4.01
C VAL A 32 10.44 3.17 2.66
N LEU A 33 11.66 3.23 2.11
CA LEU A 33 11.91 3.80 0.79
C LEU A 33 11.20 3.01 -0.31
N ALA A 34 11.24 1.67 -0.26
CA ALA A 34 10.57 0.81 -1.22
C ALA A 34 9.04 0.99 -1.16
N LEU A 35 8.45 1.05 0.04
CA LEU A 35 7.02 1.30 0.25
C LEU A 35 6.62 2.66 -0.31
N GLY A 36 7.39 3.72 -0.03
CA GLY A 36 7.14 5.05 -0.55
C GLY A 36 7.19 5.11 -2.08
N VAL A 37 8.20 4.48 -2.70
CA VAL A 37 8.33 4.44 -4.17
C VAL A 37 7.19 3.64 -4.81
N MET A 38 6.84 2.48 -4.25
CA MET A 38 5.73 1.66 -4.77
C MET A 38 4.39 2.38 -4.65
N THR A 39 4.14 3.06 -3.52
CA THR A 39 2.92 3.84 -3.29
C THR A 39 2.84 5.01 -4.27
N THR A 40 3.95 5.74 -4.46
CA THR A 40 4.03 6.84 -5.44
C THR A 40 3.76 6.33 -6.86
N LEU A 41 4.37 5.22 -7.25
CA LEU A 41 4.14 4.62 -8.56
C LEU A 41 2.70 4.13 -8.71
N ALA A 42 2.11 3.55 -7.66
CA ALA A 42 0.73 3.11 -7.69
C ALA A 42 -0.24 4.27 -7.93
N ASN A 43 0.01 5.42 -7.30
CA ASN A 43 -0.77 6.63 -7.51
C ASN A 43 -0.66 7.14 -8.96
N LEU A 44 0.55 7.17 -9.52
CA LEU A 44 0.78 7.57 -10.92
C LEU A 44 0.14 6.61 -11.94
N MET A 45 -0.02 5.34 -11.58
CA MET A 45 -0.66 4.32 -12.41
C MET A 45 -2.19 4.38 -12.37
N LEU A 46 -2.81 5.12 -11.45
CA LEU A 46 -4.28 5.17 -11.34
C LEU A 46 -4.98 5.55 -12.64
N SER A 47 -4.47 6.53 -13.37
CA SER A 47 -5.05 7.00 -14.63
C SER A 47 -4.59 6.21 -15.86
N GLN A 48 -3.42 5.57 -15.80
CA GLN A 48 -2.82 4.85 -16.93
C GLN A 48 -3.23 3.39 -16.96
N SER A 49 -3.22 2.74 -15.80
CA SER A 49 -3.59 1.34 -15.62
C SER A 49 -4.02 1.10 -14.17
N PRO A 50 -5.34 1.20 -13.87
CA PRO A 50 -5.85 0.93 -12.53
C PRO A 50 -5.46 -0.48 -12.03
N LEU A 51 -5.30 -1.45 -12.95
CA LEU A 51 -4.87 -2.80 -12.61
C LEU A 51 -3.42 -2.84 -12.09
N GLU A 52 -2.49 -2.09 -12.70
CA GLU A 52 -1.12 -1.97 -12.16
C GLU A 52 -1.10 -1.24 -10.82
N SER A 53 -1.93 -0.21 -10.65
CA SER A 53 -2.09 0.48 -9.37
C SER A 53 -2.53 -0.48 -8.26
N ILE A 54 -3.52 -1.35 -8.54
CA ILE A 54 -3.96 -2.40 -7.61
C ILE A 54 -2.83 -3.38 -7.30
N ARG A 55 -2.08 -3.85 -8.29
CA ARG A 55 -0.96 -4.78 -8.06
C ARG A 55 0.13 -4.18 -7.17
N LEU A 56 0.46 -2.91 -7.38
CA LEU A 56 1.46 -2.20 -6.59
C LEU A 56 0.99 -1.98 -5.15
N THR A 57 -0.25 -1.51 -4.94
CA THR A 57 -0.81 -1.35 -3.59
C THR A 57 -0.91 -2.69 -2.84
N GLN A 58 -1.30 -3.78 -3.50
CA GLN A 58 -1.27 -5.11 -2.88
C GLN A 58 0.14 -5.55 -2.47
N ARG A 59 1.18 -5.12 -3.20
CA ARG A 59 2.57 -5.41 -2.82
C ARG A 59 2.99 -4.59 -1.61
N VAL A 60 2.59 -3.33 -1.52
CA VAL A 60 2.80 -2.47 -0.34
C VAL A 60 2.12 -3.11 0.87
N LEU A 61 0.84 -3.47 0.78
CA LEU A 61 0.05 -4.04 1.88
C LEU A 61 0.52 -5.43 2.35
N ARG A 62 1.25 -6.17 1.51
CA ARG A 62 1.90 -7.44 1.93
C ARG A 62 3.15 -7.20 2.78
N ILE A 63 3.81 -6.06 2.61
CA ILE A 63 5.02 -5.70 3.35
C ILE A 63 4.63 -4.93 4.61
N ASP A 64 3.67 -4.03 4.50
CA ASP A 64 3.15 -3.24 5.59
C ASP A 64 1.61 -3.16 5.51
N PRO A 65 0.90 -3.98 6.30
CA PRO A 65 -0.56 -4.02 6.33
C PRO A 65 -1.23 -2.75 6.86
N ILE A 66 -0.51 -1.86 7.54
CA ILE A 66 -1.06 -0.61 8.10
C ILE A 66 -0.76 0.61 7.22
N TRP A 67 -0.19 0.40 6.02
CA TRP A 67 0.14 1.48 5.09
C TRP A 67 -1.11 2.08 4.43
N GLU A 68 -1.74 3.02 5.12
CA GLU A 68 -3.07 3.52 4.80
C GLU A 68 -3.20 4.17 3.41
N ASP A 69 -2.15 4.84 2.94
CA ASP A 69 -2.08 5.43 1.59
C ASP A 69 -2.33 4.38 0.50
N ALA A 70 -1.85 3.15 0.69
CA ALA A 70 -2.04 2.08 -0.28
C ALA A 70 -3.49 1.61 -0.34
N TYR A 71 -4.21 1.59 0.79
CA TYR A 71 -5.65 1.34 0.78
C TYR A 71 -6.40 2.43 0.04
N ARG A 72 -6.11 3.72 0.29
CA ARG A 72 -6.79 4.83 -0.41
C ARG A 72 -6.59 4.76 -1.92
N ILE A 73 -5.36 4.51 -2.38
CA ILE A 73 -5.06 4.35 -3.82
C ILE A 73 -5.82 3.14 -4.39
N GLN A 74 -5.83 2.01 -3.68
CA GLN A 74 -6.52 0.81 -4.14
C GLN A 74 -8.05 1.01 -4.21
N MET A 75 -8.64 1.72 -3.25
CA MET A 75 -10.05 2.13 -3.28
C MET A 75 -10.37 2.98 -4.50
N GLN A 76 -9.53 3.96 -4.82
CA GLN A 76 -9.68 4.81 -6.01
C GLN A 76 -9.57 3.99 -7.30
N ALA A 77 -8.62 3.06 -7.36
CA ALA A 77 -8.45 2.18 -8.52
C ALA A 77 -9.68 1.28 -8.77
N TYR A 78 -10.24 0.67 -7.71
CA TYR A 78 -11.47 -0.11 -7.85
C TYR A 78 -12.67 0.75 -8.22
N ALA A 79 -12.79 1.94 -7.62
CA ALA A 79 -13.87 2.87 -7.94
C ALA A 79 -13.79 3.39 -9.39
N SER A 80 -12.60 3.65 -9.93
CA SER A 80 -12.42 4.10 -11.32
C SER A 80 -12.78 3.02 -12.35
N GLN A 81 -12.68 1.74 -11.96
CA GLN A 81 -13.15 0.60 -12.75
C GLN A 81 -14.65 0.29 -12.56
N GLY A 82 -15.38 1.10 -11.78
CA GLY A 82 -16.79 0.86 -11.46
C GLY A 82 -17.02 -0.25 -10.43
N ASN A 83 -15.97 -0.81 -9.83
CA ASN A 83 -16.07 -1.89 -8.85
C ASN A 83 -16.17 -1.34 -7.42
N ARG A 84 -17.30 -0.67 -7.16
CA ARG A 84 -17.63 -0.09 -5.85
C ARG A 84 -17.62 -1.11 -4.70
N PRO A 85 -18.14 -2.35 -4.84
CA PRO A 85 -18.07 -3.35 -3.78
C PRO A 85 -16.64 -3.68 -3.34
N LEU A 86 -15.69 -3.78 -4.27
CA LEU A 86 -14.29 -4.02 -3.92
C LEU A 86 -13.66 -2.81 -3.23
N ALA A 87 -13.95 -1.58 -3.67
CA ALA A 87 -13.47 -0.39 -2.98
C ALA A 87 -13.97 -0.32 -1.52
N ILE A 88 -15.24 -0.67 -1.27
CA ILE A 88 -15.80 -0.75 0.09
C ILE A 88 -15.11 -1.85 0.91
N ARG A 89 -14.88 -3.02 0.32
CA ARG A 89 -14.16 -4.12 0.99
C ARG A 89 -12.73 -3.71 1.35
N THR A 90 -12.03 -3.00 0.47
CA THR A 90 -10.68 -2.48 0.74
C THR A 90 -10.66 -1.54 1.94
N TYR A 91 -11.66 -0.67 2.09
CA TYR A 91 -11.79 0.17 3.30
C TYR A 91 -11.99 -0.66 4.56
N GLN A 92 -12.86 -1.67 4.52
CA GLN A 92 -13.10 -2.55 5.67
C GLN A 92 -11.83 -3.31 6.09
N GLN A 93 -11.02 -3.72 5.12
CA GLN A 93 -9.71 -4.34 5.39
C GLN A 93 -8.74 -3.36 6.06
N CYS A 94 -8.74 -2.09 5.63
CA CYS A 94 -7.94 -1.05 6.26
C CYS A 94 -8.34 -0.84 7.74
N VAL A 95 -9.66 -0.72 8.01
CA VAL A 95 -10.19 -0.60 9.37
C VAL A 95 -9.75 -1.78 10.24
N ALA A 96 -9.90 -3.01 9.73
CA ALA A 96 -9.50 -4.21 10.47
C ALA A 96 -7.99 -4.22 10.75
N ALA A 97 -7.15 -3.95 9.75
CA ALA A 97 -5.70 -3.94 9.92
C ALA A 97 -5.22 -2.90 10.94
N LEU A 98 -5.77 -1.69 10.91
CA LEU A 98 -5.41 -0.63 11.86
C LEU A 98 -5.90 -0.93 13.29
N ALA A 99 -7.10 -1.51 13.42
CA ALA A 99 -7.63 -1.92 14.70
C ALA A 99 -6.82 -3.08 15.31
N ASP A 100 -6.46 -4.08 14.51
CA ASP A 100 -5.76 -5.28 14.97
C ASP A 100 -4.30 -4.99 15.33
N GLU A 101 -3.58 -4.18 14.55
CA GLU A 101 -2.14 -3.94 14.74
C GLU A 101 -1.85 -2.73 15.65
N LEU A 102 -2.69 -1.69 15.62
CA LEU A 102 -2.43 -0.42 16.33
C LEU A 102 -3.54 -0.02 17.31
N GLY A 103 -4.72 -0.65 17.25
CA GLY A 103 -5.89 -0.21 18.02
C GLY A 103 -6.39 1.18 17.60
N LEU A 104 -6.15 1.59 16.35
CA LEU A 104 -6.47 2.92 15.84
C LEU A 104 -7.59 2.86 14.80
N ASP A 105 -8.34 3.96 14.71
CA ASP A 105 -9.26 4.21 13.62
C ASP A 105 -8.52 4.76 12.37
N PRO A 106 -9.07 4.57 11.15
CA PRO A 106 -8.51 5.17 9.95
C PRO A 106 -8.46 6.70 9.99
N LEU A 107 -7.49 7.26 9.27
CA LEU A 107 -7.36 8.70 9.09
C LEU A 107 -8.61 9.33 8.44
N PRO A 108 -8.93 10.60 8.76
CA PRO A 108 -10.11 11.29 8.23
C PRO A 108 -10.21 11.26 6.70
N GLU A 109 -9.08 11.37 5.99
CA GLU A 109 -9.01 11.34 4.53
C GLU A 109 -9.47 9.99 3.96
N THR A 110 -9.17 8.89 4.66
CA THR A 110 -9.58 7.54 4.27
C THR A 110 -11.08 7.35 4.48
N VAL A 111 -11.60 7.84 5.62
CA VAL A 111 -13.04 7.82 5.90
C VAL A 111 -13.81 8.67 4.89
N GLN A 112 -13.33 9.87 4.56
CA GLN A 112 -13.95 10.75 3.57
C GLN A 112 -14.01 10.08 2.19
N LEU A 113 -12.92 9.47 1.74
CA LEU A 113 -12.89 8.74 0.46
C LEU A 113 -13.91 7.60 0.45
N TYR A 114 -14.03 6.84 1.54
CA TYR A 114 -15.02 5.78 1.68
C TYR A 114 -16.45 6.32 1.53
N GLN A 115 -16.79 7.41 2.21
CA GLN A 115 -18.13 8.01 2.11
C GLN A 115 -18.42 8.49 0.69
N GLN A 116 -17.47 9.16 0.03
CA GLN A 116 -17.62 9.58 -1.37
C GLN A 116 -17.89 8.40 -2.31
N ILE A 117 -17.18 7.29 -2.11
CA ILE A 117 -17.41 6.07 -2.90
C ILE A 117 -18.76 5.43 -2.56
N LYS A 118 -19.24 5.54 -1.31
CA LYS A 118 -20.53 5.02 -0.86
C LYS A 118 -21.73 5.87 -1.32
N GLU A 119 -21.54 7.13 -1.63
CA GLU A 119 -22.64 8.01 -2.06
C GLU A 119 -22.83 8.04 -3.58
N LYS A 120 -21.83 7.59 -4.37
CA LYS A 120 -21.91 7.43 -5.83
C LYS A 120 -22.65 6.17 -6.25
#